data_AF-A0A1I2Z9P5-F1
#
_entry.id   AF-A0A1I2Z9P5-F1
#
_cell.length_a   1.000
_cell.length_b   1.000
_cell.length_c   1.000
_cell.angle_alpha   90.00
_cell.angle_beta   90.00
_cell.angle_gamma   90.00
#
_symmetry.space_group_name_H-M   'P 1'
#
loop_
_entity.id
_entity.type
_entity.pdbx_description
1 polymer ?
#
loop_
_entity_poly.entity_id
_entity_poly.type
_entity_poly.pdbx_seq_one_letter_code
_entity_poly.pdbx_strand_id
1 'polypeptide(L)'
;MPIAKQVMSSRSFGQRFESLQELREAISNHAANAAQRLRKQRVFANAVSVFIQNSPFDEVGFYGRTETVVLPAPTECSLQITNEGVIGNEDL
;
A
#
# COMPACT_ATOMS: atom_id res chain seq x y z
N MET A 1 13.49 20.39 10.69
CA MET A 1 13.37 19.41 9.57
C MET A 1 11.90 19.22 9.27
N PRO A 2 11.45 19.19 8.01
CA PRO A 2 10.05 18.90 7.71
C PRO A 2 9.73 17.45 8.09
N ILE A 3 8.59 17.26 8.76
CA ILE A 3 8.04 15.93 9.03
C ILE A 3 7.69 15.31 7.67
N ALA A 4 8.03 14.03 7.48
CA ALA A 4 7.72 13.32 6.25
C ALA A 4 6.21 13.43 5.97
N LYS A 5 5.84 13.99 4.81
CA LYS A 5 4.43 14.15 4.43
C LYS A 5 3.77 12.80 4.11
N GLN A 6 4.57 11.81 3.72
CA GLN A 6 4.14 10.46 3.34
C GLN A 6 5.25 9.44 3.67
N VAL A 7 4.86 8.22 4.04
CA VAL A 7 5.74 7.06 4.16
C VAL A 7 5.25 5.98 3.21
N MET A 8 6.10 5.61 2.25
CA MET A 8 5.73 4.68 1.18
C MET A 8 6.60 3.43 1.21
N SER A 9 6.03 2.29 0.82
CA SER A 9 6.73 1.07 0.45
C SER A 9 6.20 0.64 -0.92
N SER A 10 7.03 0.68 -1.96
CA SER A 10 6.64 0.27 -3.32
C SER A 10 7.82 -0.40 -4.02
N ARG A 11 7.51 -1.42 -4.83
CA ARG A 11 8.45 -2.17 -5.67
C ARG A 11 7.72 -2.61 -6.94
N SER A 12 8.43 -2.65 -8.06
CA SER A 12 7.96 -3.38 -9.24
C SER A 12 8.13 -4.89 -9.00
N PHE A 13 7.21 -5.68 -9.54
CA PHE A 13 7.29 -7.14 -9.53
C PHE A 13 7.87 -7.65 -10.86
N GLY A 14 8.68 -8.71 -10.79
CA GLY A 14 9.31 -9.29 -11.99
C GLY A 14 8.35 -10.08 -12.87
N GLN A 15 7.18 -10.45 -12.33
CA GLN A 15 6.10 -11.14 -13.02
C GLN A 15 4.77 -10.50 -12.67
N ARG A 16 3.77 -10.71 -13.53
CA ARG A 16 2.39 -10.28 -13.29
C ARG A 16 1.75 -11.17 -12.23
N PHE A 17 0.89 -10.61 -11.40
CA PHE A 17 0.07 -11.40 -10.49
C PHE A 17 -1.02 -12.13 -11.28
N GLU A 18 -1.22 -13.41 -10.95
CA GLU A 18 -2.24 -14.25 -11.59
C GLU A 18 -3.46 -14.47 -10.70
N SER A 19 -3.38 -14.06 -9.42
CA SER A 19 -4.49 -14.20 -8.48
C SER A 19 -4.65 -13.00 -7.56
N LEU A 20 -5.87 -12.81 -7.06
CA LEU A 20 -6.18 -11.82 -6.02
C LEU A 20 -5.46 -12.14 -4.71
N GLN A 21 -5.16 -13.41 -4.44
CA GLN A 21 -4.43 -13.81 -3.25
C GLN A 21 -3.00 -13.25 -3.27
N GLU A 22 -2.27 -13.44 -4.36
CA GLU A 22 -0.90 -12.90 -4.51
C GLU A 22 -0.88 -11.38 -4.36
N LEU A 23 -1.88 -10.72 -4.95
CA LEU A 23 -2.02 -9.27 -4.84
C LEU A 23 -2.25 -8.84 -3.38
N ARG A 24 -3.13 -9.53 -2.64
CA ARG A 24 -3.40 -9.25 -1.21
C ARG A 24 -2.16 -9.49 -0.34
N GLU A 25 -1.39 -10.54 -0.62
CA GLU A 25 -0.14 -10.82 0.07
C GLU A 25 0.90 -9.71 -0.20
N ALA A 26 1.02 -9.26 -1.45
CA ALA A 26 1.89 -8.15 -1.82
C ALA A 26 1.50 -6.85 -1.10
N ILE A 27 0.20 -6.49 -1.11
CA ILE A 27 -0.33 -5.32 -0.40
C ILE A 27 -0.02 -5.42 1.10
N SER A 28 -0.26 -6.58 1.71
CA SER A 28 0.00 -6.82 3.13
C SER A 28 1.47 -6.60 3.49
N ASN A 29 2.38 -7.14 2.66
CA ASN A 29 3.82 -6.97 2.84
C ASN A 29 4.25 -5.50 2.71
N HIS A 30 3.70 -4.75 1.74
CA HIS A 30 4.00 -3.33 1.59
C HIS A 30 3.49 -2.50 2.76
N ALA A 31 2.25 -2.76 3.21
CA ALA A 31 1.62 -2.08 4.33
C ALA A 31 2.39 -2.32 5.64
N ALA A 32 2.79 -3.57 5.92
CA ALA A 32 3.60 -3.90 7.09
C ALA A 32 4.97 -3.19 7.09
N ASN A 33 5.61 -3.13 5.92
CA ASN A 33 6.87 -2.40 5.75
C ASN A 33 6.71 -0.88 5.94
N ALA A 34 5.63 -0.30 5.41
CA ALA A 34 5.30 1.11 5.62
C ALA A 34 5.04 1.40 7.11
N ALA A 35 4.28 0.56 7.80
CA ALA A 35 4.04 0.68 9.24
C ALA A 35 5.33 0.57 10.07
N GLN A 36 6.26 -0.31 9.70
CA GLN A 36 7.58 -0.36 10.33
C GLN A 36 8.37 0.95 10.12
N ARG A 37 8.26 1.56 8.95
CA ARG A 37 8.90 2.86 8.66
C ARG A 37 8.28 4.00 9.46
N LEU A 38 6.95 4.06 9.58
CA LEU A 38 6.24 5.02 10.43
C LEU A 38 6.76 4.98 11.87
N ARG A 39 6.81 3.78 12.48
CA ARG A 39 7.33 3.58 13.84
C ARG A 39 8.79 4.01 14.00
N LYS A 40 9.65 3.69 13.02
CA LYS A 40 11.07 4.13 13.03
C LYS A 40 11.20 5.64 12.98
N GLN A 41 10.32 6.31 12.24
CA GLN A 41 10.30 7.77 12.09
C GLN A 41 9.50 8.48 13.17
N ARG A 42 8.80 7.75 14.05
CA ARG A 42 7.91 8.27 15.11
C ARG A 42 6.83 9.21 14.56
N VAL A 43 6.17 8.77 13.48
CA VAL A 43 5.09 9.49 12.82
C VAL A 43 3.88 8.57 12.63
N PHE A 44 2.70 9.19 12.60
CA PHE A 44 1.41 8.50 12.47
C PHE A 44 0.82 8.73 11.08
N ALA A 45 0.11 7.74 10.56
CA ALA A 45 -0.68 7.88 9.33
C ALA A 45 -2.15 8.13 9.65
N ASN A 46 -2.79 9.03 8.90
CA ASN A 46 -4.23 9.31 8.95
C ASN A 46 -5.01 8.66 7.78
N ALA A 47 -4.29 8.12 6.79
CA ALA A 47 -4.85 7.39 5.67
C ALA A 47 -3.85 6.37 5.15
N VAL A 48 -4.34 5.34 4.48
CA VAL A 48 -3.56 4.34 3.74
C VAL A 48 -3.98 4.40 2.28
N SER A 49 -3.02 4.62 1.38
CA SER A 49 -3.26 4.60 -0.06
C SER A 49 -2.49 3.43 -0.69
N VAL A 50 -3.19 2.63 -1.48
CA VAL A 50 -2.62 1.51 -2.26
C VAL A 50 -2.79 1.84 -3.73
N PHE A 51 -1.72 1.70 -4.50
CA PHE A 51 -1.76 1.86 -5.94
C PHE A 51 -1.22 0.61 -6.63
N ILE A 52 -1.87 0.23 -7.72
CA ILE A 52 -1.53 -0.92 -8.55
C ILE A 52 -1.47 -0.42 -9.98
N GLN A 53 -0.37 -0.71 -10.66
CA GLN A 53 -0.19 -0.37 -12.06
C GLN A 53 0.63 -1.43 -12.75
N ASN A 54 0.36 -1.67 -14.03
CA ASN A 54 1.24 -2.48 -14.86
C ASN A 54 2.42 -1.64 -15.39
N SER A 55 3.30 -2.28 -16.14
CA SER A 55 4.39 -1.58 -16.81
C SER A 55 3.80 -0.60 -17.84
N PRO A 56 4.31 0.64 -17.92
CA PRO A 56 3.96 1.56 -19.01
C PRO A 56 4.43 1.05 -20.38
N PHE A 57 5.28 0.01 -20.41
CA PHE A 57 5.77 -0.66 -21.62
C PHE A 57 5.06 -2.00 -21.89
N ASP A 58 3.95 -2.28 -21.21
CA ASP A 58 3.14 -3.50 -21.40
C ASP A 58 2.39 -3.45 -22.76
N GLU A 59 2.27 -4.60 -23.42
CA GLU A 59 1.62 -4.73 -24.73
C GLU A 59 0.09 -4.52 -24.63
N VAL A 60 -0.49 -4.82 -23.47
CA VAL A 60 -1.95 -4.76 -23.25
C VAL A 60 -2.48 -3.36 -22.87
N GLY A 61 -1.63 -2.33 -22.96
CA GLY A 61 -1.97 -0.95 -22.58
C GLY A 61 -1.86 -0.69 -21.08
N PHE A 62 -1.80 0.59 -20.70
CA PHE A 62 -1.60 0.99 -19.31
C PHE A 62 -2.85 0.74 -18.45
N TYR A 63 -2.65 0.08 -17.31
CA TYR A 63 -3.60 -0.07 -16.23
C TYR A 63 -3.03 0.59 -14.98
N GLY A 64 -3.83 1.42 -14.31
CA GLY A 64 -3.48 2.05 -13.04
C GLY A 64 -4.73 2.27 -12.20
N ARG A 65 -4.73 1.78 -10.96
CA ARG A 65 -5.78 1.99 -9.97
C ARG A 65 -5.15 2.43 -8.65
N THR A 66 -5.80 3.33 -7.94
CA THR A 66 -5.40 3.77 -6.61
C THR A 66 -6.63 3.84 -5.73
N GLU A 67 -6.56 3.20 -4.58
CA GLU A 67 -7.59 3.24 -3.55
C GLU A 67 -7.00 3.84 -2.28
N THR A 68 -7.80 4.63 -1.57
CA THR A 68 -7.37 5.30 -0.34
C THR A 68 -8.43 5.13 0.75
N VAL A 69 -7.98 4.62 1.89
CA VAL A 69 -8.80 4.46 3.09
C VAL A 69 -8.36 5.49 4.12
N VAL A 70 -9.33 6.29 4.60
CA VAL A 70 -9.11 7.20 5.73
C VAL A 70 -9.21 6.40 7.03
N LEU A 71 -8.22 6.58 7.91
CA LEU A 71 -8.17 5.89 9.19
C LEU A 71 -9.04 6.62 10.22
N PRO A 72 -9.73 5.90 11.12
CA PRO A 72 -10.60 6.50 12.13
C PRO A 72 -9.84 7.37 13.15
N ALA A 73 -8.55 7.08 13.34
CA ALA A 73 -7.63 7.89 14.12
C ALA A 73 -6.19 7.71 13.58
N PRO A 74 -5.30 8.70 13.76
CA PRO A 74 -3.90 8.56 13.39
C PRO A 74 -3.25 7.36 14.07
N THR A 75 -2.61 6.48 13.29
CA THR A 75 -2.01 5.24 13.81
C THR A 75 -0.69 4.89 13.11
N GLU A 76 0.12 4.12 13.81
CA GLU A 76 1.34 3.48 13.33
C GLU A 76 1.31 1.96 13.57
N CYS A 77 0.15 1.45 14.00
CA CYS A 77 -0.09 0.05 14.29
C CYS A 77 -0.03 -0.78 13.01
N SER A 78 0.91 -1.73 12.94
CA SER A 78 1.08 -2.60 11.77
C SER A 78 -0.19 -3.35 11.40
N LEU A 79 -0.92 -3.88 12.39
CA LEU A 79 -2.16 -4.63 12.13
C LEU A 79 -3.23 -3.76 11.50
N GLN A 80 -3.46 -2.58 12.06
CA GLN A 80 -4.47 -1.66 11.55
C GLN A 80 -4.11 -1.19 10.14
N ILE A 81 -2.87 -0.75 9.90
CA ILE A 81 -2.43 -0.29 8.57
C ILE A 81 -2.51 -1.41 7.53
N THR A 82 -2.14 -2.63 7.90
CA THR A 82 -2.19 -3.78 6.99
C THR A 82 -3.63 -4.17 6.66
N ASN A 83 -4.49 -4.25 7.68
CA ASN A 83 -5.88 -4.63 7.50
C ASN A 83 -6.64 -3.62 6.65
N GLU A 84 -6.50 -2.33 6.92
CA GLU A 84 -7.14 -1.26 6.15
C GLU A 84 -6.62 -1.19 4.72
N GLY A 85 -5.32 -1.47 4.54
CA GLY A 85 -4.71 -1.62 3.21
C GLY A 85 -5.29 -2.79 2.42
N VAL A 86 -5.65 -3.90 3.05
CA VAL A 86 -6.24 -5.07 2.35
C VAL A 86 -7.75 -4.92 2.17
N ILE A 87 -8.47 -4.47 3.19
CA ILE A 87 -9.93 -4.30 3.18
C ILE A 87 -10.35 -3.25 2.15
N GLY A 88 -9.65 -2.11 2.10
CA GLY A 88 -9.91 -1.08 1.08
C GLY A 88 -9.65 -1.53 -0.35
N ASN A 89 -9.13 -2.74 -0.53
CA ASN A 89 -8.72 -3.35 -1.79
C ASN A 89 -9.45 -4.69 -2.00
N GLU A 90 -10.61 -4.90 -1.37
CA GLU A 90 -11.38 -6.14 -1.49
C GLU A 90 -12.01 -6.36 -2.87
N ASP A 91 -12.35 -5.26 -3.55
CA ASP A 91 -12.98 -5.23 -4.89
C ASP A 91 -11.96 -5.12 -6.04
N LEU A 92 -10.69 -5.46 -5.77
CA LEU A 92 -9.65 -5.59 -6.79
C LEU A 92 -9.60 -7.01 -7.34
#